data_AF-A0A937KB35-F1
#
_entry.id   AF-A0A937KB35-F1
#
_cell.length_a   1.000
_cell.length_b   1.000
_cell.length_c   1.000
_cell.angle_alpha   90.00
_cell.angle_beta   90.00
_cell.angle_gamma   90.00
#
_symmetry.space_group_name_H-M   'P 1'
#
loop_
_entity.id
_entity.type
_entity.pdbx_description
1 polymer ?
#
loop_
_entity_poly.entity_id
_entity_poly.type
_entity_poly.pdbx_seq_one_letter_code
_entity_poly.pdbx_strand_id
1 'polypeptide(L)'
;MFKTTTINKKVMHFRLLNNLSQADLGKKIEELTGETCDRHAISRYENGKRKIPVNYVPVLAYIFGVSINELFYSSKELKQQGSSGSLEVQVAEFKELVAGHSSAISKKALEVIERAQKEIQDLKGQAKLYQKDTKKYKEELEKIKPFIKKIGKYVAQIEVHTD
;
A
#
# COMPACT_ATOMS: atom_id res chain seq x y z
N MET A 1 10.36 -4.51 -11.27
CA MET A 1 10.01 -3.79 -12.52
C MET A 1 8.75 -4.46 -13.08
N PHE A 2 7.57 -3.83 -12.98
CA PHE A 2 6.31 -4.52 -13.31
C PHE A 2 5.93 -4.31 -14.79
N LYS A 3 5.83 -5.43 -15.52
CA LYS A 3 5.19 -5.52 -16.85
C LYS A 3 3.68 -5.28 -16.66
N THR A 4 3.10 -4.35 -17.42
CA THR A 4 1.66 -4.11 -17.65
C THR A 4 0.72 -4.97 -16.78
N THR A 5 0.44 -4.52 -15.56
CA THR A 5 -0.40 -5.24 -14.60
C THR A 5 -1.86 -4.90 -14.87
N THR A 6 -2.66 -5.87 -15.32
CA THR A 6 -4.11 -5.69 -15.51
C THR A 6 -4.82 -5.36 -14.19
N ILE A 7 -5.97 -4.68 -14.27
CA ILE A 7 -6.80 -4.34 -13.10
C ILE A 7 -7.04 -5.54 -12.17
N ASN A 8 -7.23 -6.74 -12.73
CA ASN A 8 -7.43 -7.99 -12.00
C ASN A 8 -6.29 -8.30 -11.03
N LYS A 9 -5.05 -8.17 -11.51
CA LYS A 9 -3.84 -8.39 -10.70
C LYS A 9 -3.63 -7.27 -9.69
N LYS A 10 -4.08 -6.05 -9.99
CA LYS A 10 -4.02 -4.92 -9.05
C LYS A 10 -5.02 -5.06 -7.91
N VAL A 11 -6.24 -5.53 -8.19
CA VAL A 11 -7.22 -5.85 -7.15
C VAL A 11 -6.64 -6.89 -6.18
N MET A 12 -6.03 -7.96 -6.70
CA MET A 12 -5.34 -8.93 -5.86
C MET A 12 -4.21 -8.30 -5.03
N HIS A 13 -3.39 -7.43 -5.65
CA HIS A 13 -2.30 -6.75 -4.97
C HIS A 13 -2.79 -5.86 -3.82
N PHE A 14 -3.76 -4.99 -4.08
CA PHE A 14 -4.31 -4.09 -3.06
C PHE A 14 -5.08 -4.83 -1.97
N ARG A 15 -5.79 -5.90 -2.31
CA ARG A 15 -6.42 -6.78 -1.31
C ARG A 15 -5.38 -7.33 -0.35
N LEU A 16 -4.27 -7.85 -0.87
CA LEU A 16 -3.18 -8.41 -0.05
C LEU A 16 -2.48 -7.34 0.79
N LEU A 17 -2.26 -6.13 0.25
CA LEU A 17 -1.71 -5.00 1.01
C LEU A 17 -2.61 -4.58 2.19
N ASN A 18 -3.92 -4.70 2.02
CA ASN A 18 -4.89 -4.41 3.07
C ASN A 18 -5.16 -5.60 4.02
N ASN A 19 -4.39 -6.69 3.91
CA ASN A 19 -4.55 -7.92 4.69
C ASN A 19 -5.97 -8.53 4.62
N LEU A 20 -6.67 -8.34 3.50
CA LEU A 20 -8.03 -8.85 3.31
C LEU A 20 -8.00 -10.24 2.66
N SER A 21 -8.79 -11.19 3.17
CA SER A 21 -9.09 -12.41 2.41
C SER A 21 -10.05 -12.13 1.27
N GLN A 22 -10.19 -13.07 0.33
CA GLN A 22 -11.19 -12.96 -0.75
C GLN A 22 -12.62 -12.93 -0.20
N ALA A 23 -12.87 -13.59 0.94
CA ALA A 23 -14.16 -13.55 1.60
C ALA A 23 -14.40 -12.19 2.27
N ASP A 24 -13.38 -11.61 2.89
CA ASP A 24 -13.49 -10.28 3.54
C ASP A 24 -13.74 -9.18 2.51
N LEU A 25 -13.07 -9.26 1.35
CA LEU A 25 -13.33 -8.33 0.26
C LEU A 25 -14.76 -8.47 -0.27
N GLY A 26 -15.25 -9.70 -0.41
CA GLY A 26 -16.63 -9.98 -0.80
C GLY A 26 -17.66 -9.35 0.15
N LYS A 27 -17.47 -9.55 1.46
CA LYS A 27 -18.30 -8.96 2.51
C LYS A 27 -18.28 -7.42 2.47
N LYS A 28 -17.09 -6.81 2.34
CA LYS A 28 -16.97 -5.35 2.25
C LYS A 28 -17.66 -4.76 1.02
N ILE A 29 -17.66 -5.49 -0.10
CA ILE A 29 -18.41 -5.06 -1.30
C ILE A 29 -19.91 -5.15 -1.01
N GLU A 30 -20.38 -6.26 -0.44
CA GLU A 30 -21.79 -6.47 -0.07
C GLU A 30 -22.30 -5.41 0.91
N GLU A 31 -21.51 -5.05 1.93
CA GLU A 31 -21.82 -3.97 2.88
C GLU A 31 -22.02 -2.60 2.18
N LEU A 32 -21.28 -2.33 1.10
CA LEU A 32 -21.31 -1.04 0.41
C LEU A 32 -22.30 -0.98 -0.77
N THR A 33 -22.59 -2.12 -1.40
CA THR A 33 -23.45 -2.18 -2.60
C THR A 33 -24.80 -2.83 -2.35
N GLY A 34 -24.95 -3.59 -1.27
CA GLY A 34 -26.10 -4.47 -1.04
C GLY A 34 -26.15 -5.69 -1.96
N GLU A 35 -25.13 -5.88 -2.82
CA GLU A 35 -25.05 -7.02 -3.72
C GLU A 35 -24.14 -8.10 -3.14
N THR A 36 -24.66 -9.33 -3.02
CA THR A 36 -23.89 -10.48 -2.53
C THR A 36 -22.69 -10.74 -3.44
N CYS A 37 -21.48 -10.68 -2.86
CA CYS A 37 -20.24 -10.95 -3.58
C CYS A 37 -19.46 -12.09 -2.91
N ASP A 38 -19.58 -13.29 -3.47
CA ASP A 38 -18.91 -14.46 -2.89
C ASP A 38 -17.40 -14.48 -3.17
N ARG A 39 -16.63 -15.15 -2.29
CA ARG A 39 -15.18 -15.34 -2.41
C ARG A 39 -14.78 -15.93 -3.77
N HIS A 40 -15.60 -16.82 -4.35
CA HIS A 40 -15.31 -17.42 -5.65
C HIS A 40 -15.47 -16.40 -6.78
N ALA A 41 -16.39 -15.44 -6.66
CA ALA A 41 -16.50 -14.33 -7.59
C ALA A 41 -15.24 -13.45 -7.55
N ILE A 42 -14.79 -13.08 -6.34
CA ILE A 42 -13.52 -12.35 -6.14
C ILE A 42 -12.34 -13.09 -6.77
N SER A 43 -12.19 -14.39 -6.49
CA SER A 43 -11.13 -15.20 -7.10
C SER A 43 -11.17 -15.20 -8.62
N ARG A 44 -12.37 -15.29 -9.22
CA ARG A 44 -12.52 -15.23 -10.69
C ARG A 44 -12.19 -13.85 -11.25
N TYR A 45 -12.50 -12.77 -10.52
CA TYR A 45 -12.05 -11.43 -10.87
C TYR A 45 -10.54 -11.34 -10.84
N GLU A 46 -9.87 -11.73 -9.76
CA GLU A 46 -8.41 -11.63 -9.61
C GLU A 46 -7.63 -12.42 -10.66
N ASN A 47 -8.15 -13.59 -11.03
CA ASN A 47 -7.56 -14.44 -12.06
C ASN A 47 -7.91 -14.03 -13.50
N GLY A 48 -8.70 -12.97 -13.69
CA GLY A 48 -9.15 -12.53 -15.02
C GLY A 48 -10.15 -13.47 -15.72
N LYS A 49 -10.66 -14.49 -15.00
CA LYS A 49 -11.67 -15.43 -15.50
C LYS A 49 -13.07 -14.80 -15.57
N ARG A 50 -13.27 -13.65 -14.93
CA ARG A 50 -14.49 -12.84 -14.97
C ARG A 50 -14.10 -11.36 -14.98
N LYS A 51 -14.81 -10.55 -15.77
CA LYS A 51 -14.66 -9.08 -15.74
C LYS A 51 -15.23 -8.53 -14.44
N ILE A 52 -14.54 -7.55 -13.86
CA ILE A 52 -15.02 -6.82 -12.69
C ILE A 52 -16.19 -5.93 -13.13
N PRO A 53 -17.34 -5.98 -12.44
CA PRO A 53 -18.46 -5.08 -12.69
C PRO A 53 -18.03 -3.61 -12.57
N VAL A 54 -18.54 -2.75 -13.46
CA VAL A 54 -18.13 -1.33 -13.51
C VAL A 54 -18.50 -0.61 -12.20
N ASN A 55 -19.65 -0.93 -11.62
CA ASN A 55 -20.09 -0.40 -10.33
C ASN A 55 -19.15 -0.78 -9.16
N TYR A 56 -18.38 -1.86 -9.28
CA TYR A 56 -17.43 -2.27 -8.23
C TYR A 56 -16.12 -1.51 -8.30
N VAL A 57 -15.78 -0.90 -9.42
CA VAL A 57 -14.52 -0.14 -9.58
C VAL A 57 -14.37 0.99 -8.54
N PRO A 58 -15.36 1.90 -8.36
CA PRO A 58 -15.26 2.94 -7.32
C PRO A 58 -15.30 2.35 -5.90
N VAL A 59 -16.05 1.27 -5.68
CA VAL A 59 -16.13 0.58 -4.38
C VAL A 59 -14.79 -0.03 -4.00
N LEU A 60 -14.11 -0.68 -4.94
CA LEU A 60 -12.78 -1.25 -4.75
C LEU A 60 -11.75 -0.15 -4.48
N ALA A 61 -11.81 0.97 -5.19
CA ALA A 61 -10.94 2.12 -4.95
C ALA A 61 -11.10 2.64 -3.51
N TYR A 62 -12.35 2.78 -3.07
CA TYR A 62 -12.69 3.18 -1.70
C TYR A 62 -12.19 2.18 -0.66
N ILE A 63 -12.48 0.88 -0.82
CA ILE A 63 -12.03 -0.17 0.11
C ILE A 63 -10.51 -0.19 0.25
N PHE A 64 -9.78 0.03 -0.84
CA PHE A 64 -8.32 -0.03 -0.86
C PHE A 64 -7.64 1.30 -0.49
N GLY A 65 -8.40 2.39 -0.34
CA GLY A 65 -7.85 3.71 -0.07
C GLY A 65 -6.97 4.26 -1.20
N VAL A 66 -7.29 3.94 -2.45
CA VAL A 66 -6.55 4.37 -3.64
C VAL A 66 -7.46 5.10 -4.62
N SER A 67 -6.87 5.86 -5.53
CA SER A 67 -7.62 6.45 -6.63
C SER A 67 -8.04 5.38 -7.66
N ILE A 68 -9.14 5.64 -8.38
CA ILE A 68 -9.55 4.80 -9.52
C ILE A 68 -8.40 4.68 -10.52
N ASN A 69 -7.65 5.76 -10.76
CA ASN A 69 -6.52 5.76 -11.68
C ASN A 69 -5.40 4.80 -11.24
N GLU A 70 -5.16 4.63 -9.93
CA GLU A 70 -4.20 3.65 -9.42
C GLU A 70 -4.64 2.20 -9.65
N LEU A 71 -5.94 1.93 -9.76
CA LEU A 71 -6.46 0.60 -10.17
C LEU A 71 -6.19 0.27 -11.63
N PHE A 72 -6.03 1.25 -12.51
CA PHE A 72 -5.81 1.03 -13.95
C PHE A 72 -4.36 1.28 -14.38
N TYR A 73 -3.74 2.36 -13.94
CA TYR A 73 -2.42 2.81 -14.41
C TYR A 73 -1.28 2.52 -13.43
N SER A 74 -0.15 2.06 -13.92
CA SER A 74 1.07 1.90 -13.13
C SER A 74 1.61 3.27 -12.68
N SER A 75 2.42 3.29 -11.62
CA SER A 75 3.07 4.53 -11.16
C SER A 75 3.95 5.20 -12.22
N LYS A 76 4.42 4.46 -13.25
CA LYS A 76 5.13 5.04 -14.40
C LYS A 76 4.16 5.74 -15.36
N GLU A 77 3.01 5.14 -15.63
CA GLU A 77 1.96 5.71 -16.50
C GLU A 77 1.30 6.92 -15.83
N LEU A 78 1.05 6.87 -14.52
CA LEU A 78 0.57 8.02 -13.75
C LEU A 78 1.56 9.19 -13.76
N LYS A 79 2.87 8.92 -13.68
CA LYS A 79 3.92 9.95 -13.81
C LYS A 79 4.02 10.55 -15.21
N GLN A 80 3.58 9.81 -16.24
CA GLN A 80 3.54 10.30 -17.62
C GLN A 80 2.26 11.11 -17.91
N GLN A 81 1.16 10.80 -17.22
CA GLN A 81 -0.10 11.53 -17.34
C GLN A 81 -0.23 12.73 -16.38
N GLY A 82 0.58 12.79 -15.33
CA GLY A 82 0.56 13.85 -14.35
C GLY A 82 1.96 14.42 -14.11
N SER A 83 2.36 15.38 -14.93
CA SER A 83 3.10 16.54 -14.41
C SER A 83 2.12 17.37 -13.57
N SER A 84 1.73 16.85 -12.42
CA SER A 84 1.36 17.73 -11.31
C SER A 84 2.57 17.68 -10.40
N GLY A 85 3.12 18.85 -10.06
CA GLY A 85 4.41 18.98 -9.38
C GLY A 85 4.48 18.16 -8.08
N SER A 86 5.62 18.22 -7.39
CA SER A 86 5.74 17.57 -6.09
C SER A 86 4.59 18.01 -5.15
N LEU A 87 4.28 17.21 -4.13
CA LEU A 87 3.17 17.52 -3.20
C LEU A 87 3.28 18.97 -2.69
N GLU A 88 4.52 19.42 -2.46
CA GLU A 88 4.86 20.79 -2.09
C GLU A 88 4.39 21.84 -3.11
N VAL A 89 4.54 21.56 -4.42
CA VAL A 89 4.10 22.44 -5.52
C VAL A 89 2.58 22.51 -5.57
N GLN A 90 1.89 21.38 -5.43
CA GLN A 90 0.43 21.33 -5.46
C GLN A 90 -0.20 22.07 -4.26
N VAL A 91 0.40 21.95 -3.06
CA VAL A 91 -0.05 22.72 -1.90
C VAL A 91 0.20 24.21 -2.09
N ALA A 92 1.33 24.61 -2.70
CA ALA A 92 1.62 26.01 -3.00
C ALA A 92 0.62 26.60 -4.02
N GLU A 93 0.31 25.90 -5.10
CA GLU A 93 -0.70 26.32 -6.09
C GLU A 93 -2.08 26.45 -5.45
N PHE A 94 -2.45 25.53 -4.55
CA PHE A 94 -3.72 25.61 -3.85
C PHE A 94 -3.76 26.78 -2.85
N LYS A 95 -2.65 27.11 -2.19
CA LYS A 95 -2.55 28.32 -1.36
C LYS A 95 -2.85 29.58 -2.15
N GLU A 96 -2.26 29.71 -3.34
CA GLU A 96 -2.46 30.89 -4.20
C GLU A 96 -3.91 30.99 -4.68
N LEU A 97 -4.53 29.87 -5.05
CA LEU A 97 -5.95 29.83 -5.42
C LEU A 97 -6.89 30.22 -4.27
N VAL A 98 -6.61 29.75 -3.05
CA VAL A 98 -7.39 30.10 -1.85
C VAL A 98 -7.18 31.55 -1.42
N ALA A 99 -5.98 32.11 -1.63
CA ALA A 99 -5.73 33.53 -1.36
C ALA A 99 -6.62 34.45 -2.24
N GLY A 100 -6.96 34.01 -3.47
CA GLY A 100 -7.87 34.71 -4.36
C GLY A 100 -9.36 34.50 -4.09
N HIS A 101 -9.76 33.49 -3.28
CA HIS A 101 -11.16 33.14 -3.03
C HIS A 101 -11.42 33.00 -1.52
N SER A 102 -12.04 34.02 -0.90
CA SER A 102 -12.32 34.08 0.54
C SER A 102 -13.51 33.21 0.98
N SER A 103 -13.48 31.92 0.65
CA SER A 103 -14.41 30.94 1.23
C SER A 103 -13.78 30.31 2.47
N ALA A 104 -14.49 30.33 3.60
CA ALA A 104 -14.06 29.70 4.85
C ALA A 104 -13.84 28.18 4.69
N ILE A 105 -14.53 27.54 3.74
CA ILE A 105 -14.38 26.11 3.41
C ILE A 105 -13.01 25.88 2.75
N SER A 106 -12.60 26.75 1.84
CA SER A 106 -11.32 26.63 1.13
C SER A 106 -10.12 26.80 2.07
N LYS A 107 -10.23 27.71 3.06
CA LYS A 107 -9.20 27.87 4.11
C LYS A 107 -9.08 26.62 4.99
N LYS A 108 -10.21 26.05 5.43
CA LYS A 108 -10.21 24.80 6.21
C LYS A 108 -9.65 23.61 5.42
N ALA A 109 -9.98 23.50 4.13
CA ALA A 109 -9.43 22.47 3.26
C ALA A 109 -7.91 22.59 3.15
N LEU A 110 -7.40 23.82 2.98
CA LEU A 110 -5.96 24.09 2.93
C LEU A 110 -5.24 23.69 4.23
N GLU A 111 -5.79 24.05 5.40
CA GLU A 111 -5.20 23.67 6.71
C GLU A 111 -5.12 22.15 6.92
N VAL A 112 -6.09 21.39 6.39
CA VAL A 112 -6.08 19.92 6.45
C VAL A 112 -5.00 19.37 5.53
N ILE A 113 -4.86 19.91 4.32
CA ILE A 113 -3.84 19.52 3.36
C ILE A 113 -2.43 19.79 3.90
N GLU A 114 -2.20 20.94 4.51
CA GLU A 114 -0.90 21.28 5.13
C GLU A 114 -0.54 20.35 6.29
N ARG A 115 -1.52 20.02 7.14
CA ARG A 115 -1.33 19.06 8.23
C ARG A 115 -0.97 17.67 7.71
N ALA A 116 -1.70 17.19 6.70
CA ALA A 116 -1.41 15.91 6.06
C ALA A 116 -0.01 15.91 5.42
N GLN A 117 0.41 17.00 4.77
CA GLN A 117 1.74 17.12 4.19
C GLN A 117 2.85 17.02 5.25
N LYS A 118 2.68 17.70 6.39
CA LYS A 118 3.63 17.63 7.50
C LYS A 118 3.72 16.22 8.08
N GLU A 119 2.59 15.57 8.32
CA GLU A 119 2.55 14.20 8.84
C GLU A 119 3.23 13.20 7.88
N ILE A 120 3.01 13.34 6.57
CA ILE A 120 3.70 12.54 5.55
C ILE A 120 5.22 12.77 5.60
N GLN A 121 5.69 13.99 5.83
CA GLN A 121 7.12 14.27 5.95
C GLN A 121 7.71 13.63 7.22
N ASP A 122 7.01 13.70 8.35
CA ASP A 122 7.44 13.09 9.61
C ASP A 122 7.51 11.56 9.49
N LEU A 123 6.48 10.93 8.90
CA LEU A 123 6.45 9.50 8.63
C LEU A 123 7.58 9.06 7.69
N LYS A 124 7.91 9.85 6.67
CA LYS A 124 9.08 9.59 5.80
C LYS A 124 10.40 9.65 6.60
N GLY A 125 10.50 10.56 7.56
CA GLY A 125 11.64 10.63 8.48
C GLY A 125 11.78 9.37 9.32
N GLN A 126 10.69 8.92 9.94
CA GLN A 126 10.66 7.70 10.75
C GLN A 126 10.97 6.45 9.91
N ALA A 127 10.39 6.34 8.71
CA ALA A 127 10.66 5.21 7.81
C ALA A 127 12.13 5.08 7.42
N LYS A 128 12.84 6.21 7.22
CA LYS A 128 14.28 6.22 6.97
C LYS A 128 15.09 5.72 8.17
N LEU A 129 14.69 6.11 9.39
CA LEU A 129 15.32 5.62 10.62
C LEU A 129 15.13 4.11 10.75
N TYR A 130 13.90 3.61 10.63
CA TYR A 130 13.62 2.18 10.70
C TYR A 130 14.33 1.38 9.61
N GLN A 131 14.48 1.91 8.39
CA GLN A 131 15.29 1.28 7.34
C GLN A 131 16.77 1.15 7.74
N LYS A 132 17.33 2.20 8.35
CA LYS A 132 18.71 2.19 8.83
C LYS A 132 18.91 1.15 9.92
N ASP A 133 18.00 1.08 10.89
CA ASP A 133 18.06 0.12 11.99
C ASP A 133 17.88 -1.32 11.49
N THR A 134 16.92 -1.55 10.60
CA THR A 134 16.71 -2.86 9.95
C THR A 134 17.96 -3.33 9.22
N LYS A 135 18.68 -2.43 8.54
CA LYS A 135 19.94 -2.76 7.87
C LYS A 135 21.02 -3.15 8.88
N LYS A 136 21.15 -2.39 9.97
CA LYS A 136 22.10 -2.70 11.06
C LYS A 136 21.83 -4.07 11.68
N TYR A 137 20.58 -4.37 12.02
CA TYR A 137 20.21 -5.67 12.58
C TYR A 137 20.47 -6.83 11.62
N LYS A 138 20.25 -6.64 10.32
CA LYS A 138 20.61 -7.65 9.31
C LYS A 138 22.12 -7.90 9.26
N GLU A 139 22.93 -6.84 9.32
CA GLU A 139 24.39 -6.97 9.34
C GLU A 139 24.88 -7.67 10.61
N GLU A 140 24.29 -7.38 11.77
CA GLU A 140 24.60 -8.07 13.04
C GLU A 140 24.19 -9.54 13.01
N LEU A 141 23.01 -9.86 12.46
CA LEU A 141 22.56 -11.24 12.28
C LEU A 141 23.52 -12.05 11.39
N GLU A 142 23.99 -11.48 10.27
CA GLU A 142 24.98 -12.16 9.42
C GLU A 142 26.29 -12.47 10.15
N LYS A 143 26.73 -11.58 11.05
CA LYS A 143 27.92 -11.82 11.87
C LYS A 143 27.71 -12.94 12.89
N ILE A 144 26.51 -13.09 13.44
CA ILE A 144 26.20 -14.06 14.51
C ILE A 144 25.86 -15.45 13.95
N LYS A 145 25.29 -15.55 12.74
CA LYS A 145 24.98 -16.82 12.05
C LYS A 145 26.08 -17.89 12.11
N PRO A 146 27.36 -17.61 11.81
CA PRO A 146 28.42 -18.63 11.88
C PRO A 146 28.64 -19.16 13.30
N PHE A 147 28.47 -18.33 14.33
CA PHE A 147 28.59 -18.74 15.73
C PHE A 147 27.44 -19.64 16.15
N ILE A 148 26.20 -19.30 15.77
CA ILE A 148 25.01 -20.16 16.01
C ILE A 148 25.21 -21.52 15.34
N LYS A 149 25.69 -21.55 14.09
CA LYS A 149 25.97 -22.81 13.38
C LYS A 149 27.05 -23.65 14.08
N LYS A 150 28.06 -23.00 14.66
CA LYS A 150 29.13 -23.67 15.41
C LYS A 150 28.59 -24.26 16.72
N ILE A 151 27.82 -23.49 17.48
CA ILE A 151 27.18 -23.95 18.73
C ILE A 151 26.22 -25.11 18.46
N GLY A 152 25.36 -25.01 17.44
CA GLY A 152 24.43 -26.09 17.08
C GLY A 152 25.13 -27.42 16.73
N LYS A 153 26.31 -27.37 16.11
CA LYS A 153 27.13 -28.57 15.86
C LYS A 153 27.66 -29.18 17.15
N TYR A 154 28.08 -28.37 18.11
CA TYR A 154 28.56 -28.87 19.41
C TYR A 154 27.44 -29.49 20.23
N VAL A 155 26.25 -28.86 20.26
CA VAL A 155 25.08 -29.40 20.96
C VAL A 155 24.67 -30.76 20.38
N ALA A 156 24.59 -30.87 19.05
CA ALA A 156 24.25 -32.14 18.39
C ALA A 156 25.28 -33.26 18.64
N GLN A 157 26.56 -32.92 18.87
CA GLN A 157 27.59 -33.92 19.21
C GLN A 157 27.47 -34.41 20.65
N ILE A 158 27.03 -33.55 21.57
CA ILE A 158 26.83 -33.89 22.98
C ILE A 158 25.62 -34.82 23.13
N GLU A 159 24.51 -34.53 22.44
CA GLU A 159 23.30 -35.38 22.47
C GLU A 159 23.56 -36.80 21.95
N VAL A 160 24.43 -36.98 20.94
CA VAL A 160 24.79 -38.32 20.42
C VAL A 160 25.69 -39.13 21.37
N HIS A 161 26.30 -38.49 22.37
CA HIS A 161 27.18 -39.16 23.35
C HIS A 161 26.52 -39.34 24.73
N THR A 162 25.24 -39.02 24.87
CA THR A 162 24.49 -39.18 26.14
C THR A 162 23.39 -40.26 26.09
N ASP A 163 23.27 -40.99 24.97
CA ASP A 163 22.50 -42.24 24.84
C ASP A 163 23.45 -43.45 24.83
#